data_AF-A0A931IPK5-F1
#
_entry.id   AF-A0A931IPK5-F1
#
_cell.length_a   1.000
_cell.length_b   1.000
_cell.length_c   1.000
_cell.angle_alpha   90.00
_cell.angle_beta   90.00
_cell.angle_gamma   90.00
#
_symmetry.space_group_name_H-M   'P 1'
#
loop_
_entity.id
_entity.type
_entity.pdbx_description
1 polymer ?
#
loop_
_entity_poly.entity_id
_entity_poly.type
_entity_poly.pdbx_seq_one_letter_code
_entity_poly.pdbx_strand_id
1 'polypeptide(L)'
;MDIRIDFGQRIKELRTRAGMSQEILAHYSELDRSYISSIESGNRNISILNIAKIADALKVSIPYLFSNERFSIHPAYQQQDFKIPFANRFHYYLDHEKKILALQVKGLLNGYEDCNYLSSVVMGICSAFGKGGLHLFVDHRFMVSSDGQPAVYSPEVLLKNLELQQKVLAYCNKVVVLCPLKRHFFLQRVP
;
A
#
# COMPACT_ATOMS: atom_id res chain seq x y z
N MET A 1 -8.69 1.01 20.33
CA MET A 1 -9.02 1.37 18.95
C MET A 1 -10.46 1.83 18.94
N ASP A 2 -10.74 3.10 18.60
CA ASP A 2 -12.11 3.59 18.45
C ASP A 2 -12.42 3.70 16.96
N ILE A 3 -13.25 2.79 16.48
CA ILE A 3 -13.62 2.67 15.07
C ILE A 3 -14.17 3.99 14.49
N ARG A 4 -14.77 4.85 15.32
CA ARG A 4 -15.29 6.15 14.88
C ARG A 4 -14.17 7.12 14.52
N ILE A 5 -13.10 7.13 15.32
CA ILE A 5 -11.91 7.96 15.08
C ILE A 5 -11.24 7.48 13.79
N ASP A 6 -11.04 6.17 13.66
CA ASP A 6 -10.39 5.56 12.49
C ASP A 6 -11.20 5.82 11.19
N PHE A 7 -12.52 5.67 11.26
CA PHE A 7 -13.41 5.99 10.14
C PHE A 7 -13.41 7.48 9.78
N GLY A 8 -13.42 8.36 10.79
CA GLY A 8 -13.31 9.81 10.60
C GLY A 8 -12.01 10.22 9.92
N GLN A 9 -10.88 9.63 10.34
CA GLN A 9 -9.58 9.84 9.71
C GLN A 9 -9.55 9.37 8.26
N ARG A 10 -10.16 8.21 7.97
CA ARG A 10 -10.27 7.70 6.60
C ARG A 10 -11.07 8.62 5.68
N ILE A 11 -12.18 9.18 6.17
CA ILE A 11 -12.95 10.17 5.40
C ILE A 11 -12.10 11.41 5.13
N LYS A 12 -11.44 11.95 6.16
CA LYS A 12 -10.56 13.13 6.02
C LYS A 12 -9.45 12.91 5.01
N GLU A 13 -8.82 11.73 5.05
CA GLU A 13 -7.78 11.32 4.10
C GLU A 13 -8.31 11.33 2.67
N LEU A 14 -9.39 10.60 2.39
CA LEU A 14 -9.98 10.51 1.05
C LEU A 14 -10.45 11.88 0.55
N ARG A 15 -11.08 12.67 1.41
CA ARG A 15 -11.51 14.04 1.12
C ARG A 15 -10.34 14.92 0.70
N THR A 16 -9.24 14.87 1.45
CA THR A 16 -8.05 15.68 1.16
C THR A 16 -7.38 15.26 -0.14
N ARG A 17 -7.30 13.94 -0.41
CA ARG A 17 -6.80 13.42 -1.70
C ARG A 17 -7.66 13.86 -2.89
N ALA A 18 -8.97 13.97 -2.70
CA ALA A 18 -9.89 14.49 -3.69
C ALA A 18 -9.86 16.03 -3.81
N GLY A 19 -9.00 16.73 -3.04
CA GLY A 19 -8.90 18.19 -3.06
C GLY A 19 -10.13 18.92 -2.48
N MET A 20 -10.96 18.23 -1.69
CA MET A 20 -12.21 18.78 -1.18
C MET A 20 -12.04 19.41 0.21
N SER A 21 -12.69 20.55 0.46
CA SER A 21 -12.90 21.06 1.83
C SER A 21 -14.05 20.32 2.52
N GLN A 22 -14.22 20.50 3.83
CA GLN A 22 -15.35 19.91 4.56
C GLN A 22 -16.69 20.45 4.04
N GLU A 23 -16.74 21.73 3.67
CA GLU A 23 -17.89 22.39 3.05
C GLU A 23 -18.24 21.73 1.70
N ILE A 24 -17.23 21.44 0.89
CA ILE A 24 -17.42 20.79 -0.42
C ILE A 24 -17.97 19.37 -0.24
N LEU A 25 -17.38 18.57 0.66
CA LEU A 25 -17.87 17.22 0.94
C LEU A 25 -19.30 17.25 1.49
N ALA A 26 -19.59 18.17 2.40
CA ALA A 26 -20.92 18.37 2.97
C ALA A 26 -21.96 18.66 1.88
N HIS A 27 -21.63 19.58 0.96
CA HIS A 27 -22.49 19.91 -0.17
C HIS A 27 -22.78 18.69 -1.05
N TYR A 28 -21.75 17.96 -1.51
CA TYR A 28 -21.93 16.82 -2.41
C TYR A 28 -22.55 15.59 -1.75
N SER A 29 -22.39 15.43 -0.44
CA SER A 29 -23.03 14.35 0.32
C SER A 29 -24.42 14.71 0.84
N GLU A 30 -24.91 15.94 0.59
CA GLU A 30 -26.15 16.47 1.17
C GLU A 30 -26.19 16.33 2.71
N LEU A 31 -25.07 16.58 3.36
CA LEU A 31 -24.90 16.54 4.81
C LEU A 31 -24.51 17.91 5.33
N ASP A 32 -24.77 18.16 6.61
CA ASP A 32 -24.32 19.39 7.24
C ASP A 32 -22.80 19.41 7.45
N ARG A 33 -22.17 20.56 7.22
CA ARG A 33 -20.72 20.77 7.39
C ARG A 33 -20.24 20.42 8.80
N SER A 34 -21.00 20.81 9.83
CA SER A 34 -20.68 20.47 11.23
C SER A 34 -20.82 18.96 11.48
N TYR A 35 -21.74 18.29 10.78
CA TYR A 35 -21.86 16.83 10.83
C TYR A 35 -20.63 16.16 10.21
N ILE A 36 -20.16 16.61 9.04
CA ILE A 36 -18.90 16.15 8.44
C ILE A 36 -17.72 16.37 9.39
N SER A 37 -17.57 17.58 9.97
CA SER A 37 -16.52 17.84 10.95
C SER A 37 -16.61 16.92 12.16
N SER A 38 -17.81 16.64 12.66
CA SER A 38 -18.04 15.77 13.81
C SER A 38 -17.71 14.31 13.51
N ILE A 39 -17.99 13.84 12.28
CA ILE A 39 -17.57 12.53 11.78
C ILE A 39 -16.04 12.44 11.71
N GLU A 40 -15.38 13.42 11.09
CA GLU A 40 -13.91 13.40 10.93
C GLU A 40 -13.16 13.42 12.26
N SER A 41 -13.75 13.99 13.31
CA SER A 41 -13.22 13.96 14.67
C SER A 41 -13.61 12.72 15.49
N GLY A 42 -14.39 11.78 14.92
CA GLY A 42 -14.83 10.56 15.61
C GLY A 42 -15.93 10.77 16.66
N ASN A 43 -16.54 11.95 16.71
CA ASN A 43 -17.54 12.32 17.71
C ASN A 43 -18.96 11.82 17.39
N ARG A 44 -19.16 11.19 16.23
CA ARG A 44 -20.45 10.64 15.79
C ARG A 44 -20.34 9.16 15.44
N ASN A 45 -21.38 8.42 15.80
CA ASN A 45 -21.67 7.13 15.18
C ASN A 45 -22.55 7.40 13.95
N ILE A 46 -21.97 7.29 12.76
CA ILE A 46 -22.63 7.59 11.48
C ILE A 46 -23.51 6.41 11.04
N SER A 47 -24.67 6.72 10.44
CA SER A 47 -25.54 5.68 9.87
C SER A 47 -25.01 5.17 8.54
N ILE A 48 -25.36 3.92 8.19
CA ILE A 48 -24.96 3.30 6.92
C ILE A 48 -25.43 4.08 5.68
N LEU A 49 -26.59 4.75 5.75
CA LEU A 49 -27.10 5.60 4.68
C LEU A 49 -26.21 6.83 4.45
N ASN A 50 -25.74 7.46 5.53
CA ASN A 50 -24.85 8.61 5.42
C ASN A 50 -23.44 8.19 4.94
N ILE A 51 -22.99 6.98 5.31
CA ILE A 51 -21.77 6.39 4.74
C ILE A 51 -21.90 6.25 3.21
N ALA A 52 -23.05 5.80 2.72
CA ALA A 52 -23.31 5.67 1.28
C ALA A 52 -23.25 7.01 0.56
N LYS A 53 -23.88 8.06 1.12
CA LYS A 53 -23.81 9.43 0.60
C LYS A 53 -22.38 9.97 0.53
N ILE A 54 -21.57 9.74 1.58
CA ILE A 54 -20.16 10.16 1.60
C ILE A 54 -19.33 9.41 0.55
N ALA A 55 -19.55 8.10 0.39
CA ALA A 55 -18.84 7.31 -0.61
C ALA A 55 -19.12 7.80 -2.04
N ASP A 56 -20.38 8.09 -2.37
CA ASP A 56 -20.77 8.63 -3.67
C ASP A 56 -20.22 10.06 -3.89
N ALA A 57 -20.26 10.91 -2.86
CA ALA A 57 -19.68 12.25 -2.93
C ALA A 57 -18.16 12.22 -3.19
N LEU A 58 -17.45 11.27 -2.57
CA LEU A 58 -16.02 11.04 -2.77
C LEU A 58 -15.69 10.25 -4.04
N LYS A 59 -16.68 9.76 -4.78
CA LYS A 59 -16.54 8.92 -5.99
C LYS A 59 -15.71 7.66 -5.74
N VAL A 60 -15.96 7.00 -4.62
CA VAL A 60 -15.33 5.73 -4.24
C VAL A 60 -16.37 4.66 -3.93
N SER A 61 -15.99 3.40 -4.10
CA SER A 61 -16.85 2.28 -3.70
C SER A 61 -16.85 2.11 -2.17
N ILE A 62 -17.93 1.55 -1.61
CA ILE A 62 -18.03 1.23 -0.19
C ILE A 62 -16.87 0.33 0.27
N PRO A 63 -16.53 -0.78 -0.43
CA PRO A 63 -15.38 -1.59 -0.04
C PRO A 63 -14.08 -0.79 0.00
N TYR A 64 -13.86 0.15 -0.93
CA TYR A 64 -12.67 1.00 -0.93
C TYR A 64 -12.66 2.04 0.20
N LEU A 65 -13.83 2.58 0.55
CA LEU A 65 -13.97 3.46 1.72
C LEU A 65 -13.49 2.75 2.99
N PHE A 66 -13.84 1.47 3.14
CA PHE A 66 -13.41 0.61 4.25
C PHE A 66 -12.10 -0.16 4.00
N SER A 67 -11.40 0.04 2.88
CA SER A 67 -10.12 -0.63 2.61
C SER A 67 -8.98 0.16 3.26
N ASN A 68 -8.83 0.02 4.58
CA ASN A 68 -7.72 0.59 5.34
C ASN A 68 -7.44 -0.29 6.56
N GLU A 69 -6.16 -0.45 6.92
CA GLU A 69 -5.75 -1.24 8.09
C GLU A 69 -6.25 -0.66 9.41
N ARG A 70 -6.60 0.62 9.42
CA ARG A 70 -7.30 1.29 10.52
C ARG A 70 -8.68 0.69 10.81
N PHE A 71 -9.16 -0.28 10.04
CA PHE A 71 -10.39 -1.03 10.34
C PHE A 71 -10.13 -2.46 10.79
N SER A 72 -8.88 -2.89 10.81
CA SER A 72 -8.51 -4.24 11.22
C SER A 72 -8.38 -4.30 12.74
N ILE A 73 -9.34 -4.97 13.39
CA ILE A 73 -9.34 -5.21 14.86
C ILE A 73 -8.10 -6.00 15.29
N HIS A 74 -7.61 -6.86 14.40
CA HIS A 74 -6.32 -7.51 14.51
C HIS A 74 -5.41 -6.84 13.47
N PRO A 75 -4.25 -6.27 13.84
CA PRO A 75 -3.25 -5.96 12.82
C PRO A 75 -3.05 -7.24 11.99
N ALA A 76 -2.98 -7.12 10.66
CA ALA A 76 -2.69 -8.27 9.77
C ALA A 76 -1.31 -8.89 10.05
N TYR A 77 -0.61 -8.36 11.05
CA TYR A 77 0.73 -8.66 11.47
C TYR A 77 0.73 -8.83 13.00
N GLN A 78 1.26 -9.93 13.47
CA GLN A 78 1.59 -10.14 14.87
C GLN A 78 3.00 -9.62 15.14
N GLN A 79 3.34 -9.21 16.38
CA GLN A 79 4.72 -8.79 16.71
C GLN A 79 5.78 -9.83 16.32
N GLN A 80 5.41 -11.11 16.27
CA GLN A 80 6.27 -12.19 15.80
C GLN A 80 6.66 -12.08 14.32
N ASP A 81 5.85 -11.43 13.48
CA ASP A 81 6.13 -11.24 12.04
C ASP A 81 7.34 -10.33 11.79
N PHE A 82 7.73 -9.55 12.81
CA PHE A 82 8.84 -8.60 12.75
C PHE A 82 10.02 -8.99 13.64
N LYS A 83 9.99 -10.18 14.27
CA LYS A 83 11.10 -10.67 15.11
C LYS A 83 12.41 -10.82 14.34
N ILE A 84 12.33 -11.18 13.07
CA ILE A 84 13.51 -11.31 12.21
C ILE A 84 13.75 -9.95 11.53
N PRO A 85 14.94 -9.32 11.72
CA PRO A 85 15.26 -8.05 11.10
C PRO A 85 15.09 -8.06 9.58
N PHE A 86 14.65 -6.95 8.98
CA PHE A 86 14.39 -6.89 7.54
C PHE A 86 15.61 -7.22 6.68
N ALA A 87 16.81 -6.81 7.10
CA ALA A 87 18.07 -7.17 6.43
C ALA A 87 18.30 -8.69 6.29
N ASN A 88 17.70 -9.49 7.18
CA ASN A 88 17.78 -10.95 7.15
C ASN A 88 16.63 -11.60 6.37
N ARG A 89 15.64 -10.80 5.95
CA ARG A 89 14.44 -11.23 5.22
C ARG A 89 14.41 -10.75 3.78
N PHE A 90 15.17 -9.71 3.46
CA PHE A 90 15.38 -9.22 2.11
C PHE A 90 16.63 -9.85 1.51
N HIS A 91 16.45 -10.57 0.41
CA HIS A 91 17.52 -11.18 -0.35
C HIS A 91 17.45 -10.66 -1.78
N TYR A 92 18.62 -10.44 -2.38
CA TYR A 92 18.72 -10.16 -3.80
C TYR A 92 19.89 -10.90 -4.42
N TYR A 93 19.81 -11.09 -5.73
CA TYR A 93 20.86 -11.67 -6.56
C TYR A 93 20.97 -10.85 -7.83
N LEU A 94 22.19 -10.50 -8.22
CA LEU A 94 22.48 -9.73 -9.43
C LEU A 94 23.38 -10.55 -10.36
N ASP A 95 22.84 -10.90 -11.52
CA ASP A 95 23.60 -11.46 -12.63
C ASP A 95 24.01 -10.31 -13.56
N HIS A 96 25.29 -9.93 -13.54
CA HIS A 96 25.80 -8.82 -14.34
C HIS A 96 25.84 -9.12 -15.85
N GLU A 97 26.07 -10.37 -16.23
CA GLU A 97 26.17 -10.78 -17.64
C GLU A 97 24.78 -10.77 -18.29
N LYS A 98 23.80 -11.40 -17.63
CA LYS A 98 22.41 -11.45 -18.10
C LYS A 98 21.62 -10.20 -17.73
N LYS A 99 22.20 -9.31 -16.91
CA LYS A 99 21.58 -8.09 -16.37
C LYS A 99 20.26 -8.41 -15.68
N ILE A 100 20.25 -9.42 -14.82
CA ILE A 100 19.06 -9.84 -14.06
C ILE A 100 19.26 -9.46 -12.60
N LEU A 101 18.34 -8.65 -12.07
CA LEU A 101 18.18 -8.43 -10.64
C LEU A 101 16.99 -9.26 -10.15
N ALA A 102 17.27 -10.24 -9.29
CA ALA A 102 16.26 -11.01 -8.60
C ALA A 102 16.11 -10.50 -7.16
N LEU A 103 14.88 -10.21 -6.73
CA LEU A 103 14.53 -9.72 -5.39
C LEU A 103 13.58 -10.71 -4.72
N GLN A 104 13.79 -10.95 -3.43
CA GLN A 104 12.89 -11.73 -2.59
C GLN A 104 12.77 -11.08 -1.21
N VAL A 105 11.55 -10.98 -0.71
CA VAL A 105 11.27 -10.59 0.68
C VAL A 105 10.48 -11.72 1.33
N LYS A 106 10.93 -12.16 2.50
CA LYS A 106 10.20 -13.09 3.37
C LYS A 106 9.45 -12.32 4.45
N GLY A 107 8.16 -12.57 4.61
CA GLY A 107 7.32 -11.88 5.58
C GLY A 107 6.96 -10.45 5.16
N LEU A 108 6.68 -9.60 6.15
CA LEU A 108 6.00 -8.32 5.98
C LEU A 108 6.95 -7.12 6.04
N LEU A 109 6.60 -6.02 5.40
CA LEU A 109 7.33 -4.75 5.48
C LEU A 109 6.79 -3.96 6.67
N ASN A 110 7.67 -3.55 7.57
CA ASN A 110 7.32 -2.75 8.74
C ASN A 110 7.56 -1.26 8.47
N GLY A 111 6.53 -0.57 7.98
CA GLY A 111 6.51 0.88 7.94
C GLY A 111 7.62 1.51 7.08
N TYR A 112 8.10 2.67 7.53
CA TYR A 112 8.95 3.56 6.73
C TYR A 112 10.40 3.06 6.58
N GLU A 113 10.96 2.46 7.64
CA GLU A 113 12.37 2.06 7.65
C GLU A 113 12.67 0.93 6.66
N ASP A 114 11.84 -0.12 6.66
CA ASP A 114 11.96 -1.25 5.73
C ASP A 114 11.85 -0.76 4.27
N CYS A 115 10.87 0.12 3.99
CA CYS A 115 10.68 0.68 2.66
C CYS A 115 11.88 1.51 2.20
N ASN A 116 12.47 2.32 3.09
CA ASN A 116 13.64 3.13 2.75
C ASN A 116 14.88 2.29 2.53
N TYR A 117 15.10 1.26 3.36
CA TYR A 117 16.22 0.36 3.19
C TYR A 117 16.11 -0.37 1.84
N LEU A 118 14.95 -0.97 1.56
CA LEU A 118 14.67 -1.62 0.29
C LEU A 118 14.91 -0.66 -0.89
N SER A 119 14.33 0.55 -0.81
CA SER A 119 14.48 1.56 -1.85
C SER A 119 15.95 1.94 -2.06
N SER A 120 16.72 2.13 -0.99
CA SER A 120 18.11 2.56 -1.09
C SER A 120 18.98 1.49 -1.77
N VAL A 121 18.81 0.23 -1.39
CA VAL A 121 19.57 -0.89 -1.98
C VAL A 121 19.19 -1.08 -3.44
N VAL A 122 17.89 -1.19 -3.74
CA VAL A 122 17.41 -1.48 -5.10
C VAL A 122 17.76 -0.34 -6.05
N MET A 123 17.57 0.92 -5.63
CA MET A 123 17.94 2.08 -6.45
C MET A 123 19.45 2.20 -6.63
N GLY A 124 20.25 1.90 -5.60
CA GLY A 124 21.70 1.84 -5.71
C GLY A 124 22.13 0.89 -6.82
N ILE A 125 21.59 -0.32 -6.84
CA ILE A 125 21.84 -1.31 -7.89
C ILE A 125 21.35 -0.80 -9.25
N CYS A 126 20.08 -0.41 -9.35
CA CYS A 126 19.48 0.00 -10.63
C CYS A 126 20.21 1.19 -11.25
N SER A 127 20.68 2.14 -10.45
CA SER A 127 21.40 3.34 -10.92
C SER A 127 22.75 3.03 -11.57
N ALA A 128 23.35 1.86 -11.28
CA ALA A 128 24.55 1.39 -11.95
C ALA A 128 24.27 0.90 -13.39
N PHE A 129 23.00 0.73 -13.75
CA PHE A 129 22.54 0.37 -15.08
C PHE A 129 21.86 1.58 -15.75
N GLY A 130 21.99 1.68 -17.07
CA GLY A 130 21.22 2.66 -17.85
C GLY A 130 19.71 2.37 -17.81
N LYS A 131 18.88 3.33 -18.22
CA LYS A 131 17.43 3.12 -18.40
C LYS A 131 17.16 1.93 -19.33
N GLY A 132 16.23 1.07 -18.95
CA GLY A 132 15.95 -0.19 -19.66
C GLY A 132 17.13 -1.18 -19.71
N GLY A 133 18.17 -0.98 -18.90
CA GLY A 133 19.38 -1.82 -18.91
C GLY A 133 19.27 -3.13 -18.15
N LEU A 134 18.18 -3.34 -17.41
CA LEU A 134 18.04 -4.44 -16.45
C LEU A 134 16.77 -5.27 -16.70
N HIS A 135 16.80 -6.53 -16.29
CA HIS A 135 15.63 -7.39 -16.15
C HIS A 135 15.38 -7.62 -14.67
N LEU A 136 14.15 -7.40 -14.22
CA LEU A 136 13.77 -7.55 -12.83
C LEU A 136 12.93 -8.81 -12.62
N PHE A 137 13.32 -9.61 -11.64
CA PHE A 137 12.53 -10.72 -11.15
C PHE A 137 12.19 -10.48 -9.67
N VAL A 138 10.92 -10.56 -9.31
CA VAL A 138 10.46 -10.30 -7.94
C VAL A 138 9.66 -11.50 -7.43
N ASP A 139 10.13 -12.12 -6.35
CA ASP A 139 9.45 -13.26 -5.71
C ASP A 139 8.71 -12.82 -4.45
N HIS A 140 7.41 -12.53 -4.59
CA HIS A 140 6.51 -12.19 -3.50
C HIS A 140 5.82 -13.41 -2.87
N ARG A 141 6.11 -14.65 -3.29
CA ARG A 141 5.40 -15.84 -2.77
C ARG A 141 5.53 -16.01 -1.24
N PHE A 142 6.58 -15.44 -0.66
CA PHE A 142 6.84 -15.47 0.78
C PHE A 142 6.45 -14.19 1.50
N MET A 143 5.81 -13.23 0.83
CA MET A 143 5.24 -12.03 1.47
C MET A 143 3.86 -12.35 2.04
N VAL A 144 3.87 -13.19 3.07
CA VAL A 144 2.71 -13.62 3.85
C VAL A 144 2.99 -13.36 5.32
N SER A 145 1.95 -13.15 6.12
CA SER A 145 2.03 -13.13 7.58
C SER A 145 2.39 -14.52 8.13
N SER A 146 2.76 -14.62 9.41
CA SER A 146 3.11 -15.88 10.07
C SER A 146 1.98 -16.92 10.09
N ASP A 147 0.73 -16.48 10.01
CA ASP A 147 -0.45 -17.34 9.87
C ASP A 147 -0.77 -17.70 8.41
N GLY A 148 0.10 -17.30 7.46
CA GLY A 148 0.01 -17.66 6.04
C GLY A 148 -0.95 -16.79 5.23
N GLN A 149 -1.51 -15.72 5.80
CA GLN A 149 -2.37 -14.81 5.06
C GLN A 149 -1.57 -13.90 4.12
N PRO A 150 -2.12 -13.52 2.95
CA PRO A 150 -1.48 -12.55 2.07
C PRO A 150 -1.20 -11.23 2.80
N ALA A 151 -0.04 -10.63 2.54
CA ALA A 151 0.29 -9.31 3.08
C ALA A 151 -0.74 -8.27 2.62
N VAL A 152 -1.40 -7.62 3.59
CA VAL A 152 -2.12 -6.36 3.40
C VAL A 152 -1.21 -5.29 3.98
N TYR A 153 -0.85 -4.26 3.21
CA TYR A 153 0.04 -3.20 3.69
C TYR A 153 -0.71 -1.94 4.07
N SER A 154 -0.17 -1.20 5.05
CA SER A 154 -0.69 0.10 5.42
C SER A 154 -0.67 1.04 4.20
N PRO A 155 -1.60 2.01 4.10
CA PRO A 155 -1.60 2.95 2.98
C PRO A 155 -0.26 3.66 2.79
N GLU A 156 0.45 3.93 3.88
CA GLU A 156 1.77 4.57 3.88
C GLU A 156 2.83 3.66 3.24
N VAL A 157 2.87 2.38 3.64
CA VAL A 157 3.76 1.37 3.05
C VAL A 157 3.41 1.13 1.58
N LEU A 158 2.11 1.06 1.25
CA LEU A 158 1.63 0.89 -0.11
C LEU A 158 2.08 2.04 -1.02
N LEU A 159 1.90 3.29 -0.59
CA LEU A 159 2.31 4.47 -1.35
C LEU A 159 3.83 4.47 -1.61
N LYS A 160 4.64 4.14 -0.60
CA LYS A 160 6.10 4.05 -0.76
C LYS A 160 6.52 2.93 -1.69
N ASN A 161 5.86 1.78 -1.61
CA ASN A 161 6.13 0.68 -2.51
C ASN A 161 5.78 1.05 -3.97
N LEU A 162 4.68 1.77 -4.19
CA LEU A 162 4.32 2.30 -5.51
C LEU A 162 5.36 3.30 -6.05
N GLU A 163 5.84 4.23 -5.21
CA GLU A 163 6.91 5.16 -5.59
C GLU A 163 8.19 4.42 -6.00
N LEU A 164 8.58 3.39 -5.25
CA LEU A 164 9.75 2.57 -5.56
C LEU A 164 9.55 1.82 -6.87
N GLN A 165 8.41 1.15 -7.05
CA GLN A 165 8.09 0.42 -8.28
C GLN A 165 8.22 1.30 -9.51
N GLN A 166 7.63 2.51 -9.50
CA GLN A 166 7.73 3.45 -10.61
C GLN A 166 9.18 3.81 -10.95
N LYS A 167 10.01 4.08 -9.94
CA LYS A 167 11.42 4.41 -10.13
C LYS A 167 12.21 3.24 -10.72
N VAL A 168 12.05 2.04 -10.17
CA VAL A 168 12.76 0.82 -10.60
C VAL A 168 12.37 0.43 -12.01
N LEU A 169 11.09 0.54 -12.36
CA LEU A 169 10.58 0.21 -13.69
C LEU A 169 11.27 1.01 -14.79
N ALA A 170 11.69 2.26 -14.52
CA ALA A 170 12.42 3.08 -15.50
C ALA A 170 13.80 2.49 -15.90
N TYR A 171 14.39 1.63 -15.06
CA TYR A 171 15.65 0.93 -15.32
C TYR A 171 15.45 -0.45 -15.95
N CYS A 172 14.21 -0.94 -15.97
CA CYS A 172 13.90 -2.32 -16.30
C CYS A 172 13.27 -2.44 -17.69
N ASN A 173 13.83 -3.30 -18.54
CA ASN A 173 13.25 -3.67 -19.84
C ASN A 173 12.18 -4.77 -19.69
N LYS A 174 12.37 -5.68 -18.75
CA LYS A 174 11.39 -6.74 -18.47
C LYS A 174 11.24 -6.92 -16.97
N VAL A 175 10.01 -7.13 -16.53
CA VAL A 175 9.70 -7.44 -15.13
C VAL A 175 8.86 -8.69 -15.04
N VAL A 176 9.23 -9.59 -14.13
CA VAL A 176 8.51 -10.82 -13.81
C VAL A 176 8.25 -10.84 -12.31
N VAL A 177 7.00 -11.03 -11.90
CA VAL A 177 6.61 -11.07 -10.49
C VAL A 177 5.90 -12.39 -10.18
N LEU A 178 6.33 -13.08 -9.12
CA LEU A 178 5.63 -14.23 -8.56
C LEU A 178 4.83 -13.81 -7.33
N CYS A 179 3.51 -14.02 -7.35
CA CYS A 179 2.62 -13.67 -6.25
C CYS A 179 2.14 -14.91 -5.47
N PRO A 180 1.81 -14.78 -4.17
CA PRO A 180 1.37 -15.90 -3.33
C PRO A 180 -0.01 -16.48 -3.73
N LEU A 181 -0.86 -15.70 -4.41
CA LEU A 181 -2.16 -16.16 -4.90
C LEU A 181 -2.01 -16.83 -6.29
N LYS A 182 -2.35 -18.13 -6.37
CA LYS A 182 -2.30 -19.04 -7.55
C LYS A 182 -3.05 -18.59 -8.83
N ARG A 183 -3.46 -17.33 -9.01
CA ARG A 183 -4.30 -16.92 -10.15
C ARG A 183 -3.76 -15.88 -11.11
N HIS A 184 -2.65 -15.20 -10.85
CA HIS A 184 -2.14 -14.21 -11.82
C HIS A 184 -0.62 -14.19 -11.86
N PHE A 185 -0.04 -14.76 -12.92
CA PHE A 185 1.27 -14.36 -13.40
C PHE A 185 1.12 -12.97 -14.01
N PHE A 186 1.55 -11.93 -13.30
CA PHE A 186 1.67 -10.60 -13.91
C PHE A 186 3.02 -10.52 -14.63
N LEU A 187 3.01 -10.88 -15.91
CA LEU A 187 4.01 -10.39 -16.85
C LEU A 187 3.63 -8.95 -17.21
N GLN A 188 4.08 -7.98 -16.42
CA GLN A 188 4.11 -6.60 -16.91
C GLN A 188 5.25 -6.49 -17.92
N ARG A 189 4.92 -6.61 -19.21
CA ARG A 189 5.72 -5.94 -20.23
C ARG A 189 5.48 -4.44 -20.03
N VAL A 190 6.49 -3.74 -19.55
CA VAL A 190 6.51 -2.28 -19.61
C VAL A 190 6.60 -1.93 -21.10
N PRO A 191 5.72 -1.06 -21.64
CA PRO A 191 5.85 -0.57 -23.01
C PRO A 191 7.14 0.23 -23.21
#